data_AF-A0A212F506-F1
#
_entry.id   AF-A0A212F506-F1
#
_cell.length_a   1.000
_cell.length_b   1.000
_cell.length_c   1.000
_cell.angle_alpha   90.00
_cell.angle_beta   90.00
_cell.angle_gamma   90.00
#
_symmetry.space_group_name_H-M   'P 1'
#
loop_
_entity.id
_entity.type
_entity.pdbx_description
1 polymer ?
#
loop_
_entity_poly.entity_id
_entity_poly.type
_entity_poly.pdbx_seq_one_letter_code
_entity_poly.pdbx_strand_id
1 'polypeptide(L)'
;MSEHVLPAEEPIRFVAPIIQDNPTGWGPCEMPEQFRDMPYQPFSKGDRLGKISDWTMVQDKKYQNKYASQFGAGSLYAYVHDEDENSFHLVDTKRDQKPPYQRGRARGQRGRGARGARTPGGMTTLSKQQRDRKLGKRWGQRGAPMKIRDASVTVRPTWVTIEDMDFPRLAKLSLPGIKEGEDIVCCGTLEYYDKAYDRVNVKHEKPLQRIDRIFHTVTTTDDPVIRRLSKTTGTVYRWLRYDRCIMCCTRSNYSWDIVIEKIGDKLFLDKRDNTEFDLLTVNETSVEPPADDGNSINSPRNLALEATFINHNFIRDNSRHVILGTQQFKPHEFAAQINLSMDNAWGILRCIIDICMKQKDGKYLIMKDPNKPLIRLYDIPDNTFESDASEESGDEPADTPFAPLYSYGNSKRI
;
A
#
# COMPACT_ATOMS: atom_id res chain seq x y z
N MET A 1 26.81 76.08 56.86
CA MET A 1 26.70 76.63 55.50
C MET A 1 27.07 75.51 54.56
N SER A 2 26.08 74.79 54.05
CA SER A 2 26.28 73.63 53.17
C SER A 2 26.40 74.12 51.73
N GLU A 3 27.63 74.17 51.22
CA GLU A 3 27.86 74.33 49.78
C GLU A 3 27.34 73.09 49.06
N HIS A 4 26.39 73.30 48.15
CA HIS A 4 25.97 72.31 47.16
C HIS A 4 27.13 72.05 46.20
N VAL A 5 27.88 70.96 46.42
CA VAL A 5 28.78 70.40 45.41
C VAL A 5 27.94 69.48 44.53
N LEU A 6 27.68 69.92 43.30
CA LEU A 6 27.02 69.11 42.27
C LEU A 6 27.84 67.84 42.01
N PRO A 7 27.21 66.66 41.86
CA PRO A 7 27.95 65.45 41.53
C PRO A 7 28.65 65.62 40.18
N ALA A 8 29.94 65.31 40.12
CA ALA A 8 30.74 65.34 38.91
C ALA A 8 30.06 64.46 37.83
N GLU A 9 29.80 65.04 36.66
CA GLU A 9 29.23 64.33 35.51
C GLU A 9 30.11 63.11 35.19
N GLU A 10 29.52 61.91 35.25
CA GLU A 10 30.19 60.69 34.79
C GLU A 10 30.56 60.88 33.31
N PRO A 11 31.80 60.55 32.90
CA PRO A 11 32.21 60.72 31.52
C PRO A 11 31.33 59.87 30.61
N ILE A 12 30.72 60.50 29.61
CA ILE A 12 29.86 59.85 28.62
C ILE A 12 30.65 58.70 27.99
N ARG A 13 30.27 57.46 28.34
CA ARG A 13 31.00 56.25 27.94
C ARG A 13 30.53 55.81 26.56
N PHE A 14 31.29 56.17 25.52
CA PHE A 14 31.09 55.62 24.18
C PHE A 14 31.84 54.29 24.06
N VAL A 15 31.09 53.20 23.88
CA VAL A 15 31.65 51.90 23.54
C VAL A 15 31.60 51.76 22.02
N ALA A 16 32.75 51.53 21.39
CA ALA A 16 32.82 51.34 19.95
C ALA A 16 31.93 50.17 19.53
N PRO A 17 31.04 50.34 18.53
CA PRO A 17 30.23 49.24 18.04
C PRO A 17 31.10 48.22 17.34
N ILE A 18 30.79 46.94 17.54
CA ILE A 18 31.46 45.84 16.86
C ILE A 18 30.94 45.82 15.41
N ILE A 19 31.84 45.99 14.44
CA ILE A 19 31.53 45.96 13.00
C ILE A 19 32.20 44.73 12.40
N GLN A 20 31.48 44.04 11.53
CA GLN A 20 31.99 42.88 10.80
C GLN A 20 33.00 43.32 9.73
N ASP A 21 34.13 42.63 9.63
CA ASP A 21 35.13 42.87 8.58
C ASP A 21 34.89 41.91 7.40
N ASN A 22 34.78 42.45 6.19
CA ASN A 22 34.58 41.68 4.96
C ASN A 22 35.64 42.05 3.92
N PRO A 23 36.75 41.30 3.81
CA PRO A 23 37.86 41.64 2.92
C PRO A 23 37.52 41.53 1.42
N THR A 24 36.49 40.77 1.06
CA THR A 24 36.18 40.39 -0.34
C THR A 24 34.91 41.05 -0.89
N GLY A 25 34.17 41.80 -0.08
CA GLY A 25 32.94 42.44 -0.50
C GLY A 25 32.39 43.46 0.49
N TRP A 26 31.27 44.10 0.12
CA TRP A 26 30.62 45.15 0.92
C TRP A 26 29.34 44.66 1.63
N GLY A 27 29.09 43.34 1.63
CA GLY A 27 27.88 42.72 2.18
C GLY A 27 28.12 42.02 3.52
N PRO A 28 27.06 41.45 4.14
CA PRO A 28 27.19 40.66 5.37
C PRO A 28 28.12 39.45 5.12
N CYS A 29 29.11 39.28 6.00
CA CYS A 29 30.05 38.15 5.92
C CYS A 29 29.69 37.00 6.87
N GLU A 30 28.92 37.28 7.92
CA GLU A 30 28.51 36.28 8.90
C GLU A 30 27.02 36.35 9.25
N MET A 31 26.43 35.19 9.52
CA MET A 31 25.07 35.10 10.03
C MET A 31 25.03 35.67 11.45
N PRO A 32 24.04 36.53 11.81
CA PRO A 32 23.96 37.10 13.14
C PRO A 32 23.91 36.02 14.23
N GLU A 33 24.72 36.19 15.28
CA GLU A 33 24.82 35.21 16.38
C GLU A 33 23.45 34.89 17.00
N GLN A 34 22.53 35.85 17.03
CA GLN A 34 21.22 35.64 17.64
C GLN A 34 20.44 34.50 16.98
N PHE A 35 20.63 34.24 15.67
CA PHE A 35 19.87 33.25 14.90
C PHE A 35 20.69 32.02 14.52
N ARG A 36 21.93 31.90 14.98
CA ARG A 36 22.84 30.83 14.55
C ARG A 36 22.39 29.44 14.99
N ASP A 37 21.87 29.35 16.21
CA ASP A 37 21.53 28.08 16.85
C ASP A 37 20.02 27.76 16.81
N MET A 38 19.24 28.53 16.03
CA MET A 38 17.80 28.31 15.88
C MET A 38 17.39 28.17 14.40
N PRO A 39 16.55 27.17 14.05
CA PRO A 39 15.95 27.09 12.72
C PRO A 39 15.20 28.37 12.38
N TYR A 40 15.55 29.02 11.28
CA TYR A 40 14.87 30.24 10.88
C TYR A 40 13.48 29.93 10.29
N GLN A 41 12.44 30.54 10.85
CA GLN A 41 11.10 30.53 10.28
C GLN A 41 10.49 31.95 10.31
N PRO A 42 10.07 32.51 9.15
CA PRO A 42 9.46 33.83 9.10
C PRO A 42 8.09 33.82 9.80
N PHE A 43 7.77 34.91 10.50
CA PHE A 43 6.48 35.10 11.15
C PHE A 43 6.11 36.59 11.22
N SER A 44 4.82 36.88 11.39
CA SER A 44 4.29 38.23 11.59
C SER A 44 3.77 38.37 13.02
N LYS A 45 4.26 39.39 13.75
CA LYS A 45 3.79 39.68 15.12
C LYS A 45 2.35 40.23 15.17
N GLY A 46 1.82 40.68 14.03
CA GLY A 46 0.46 41.22 13.93
C GLY A 46 -0.62 40.16 13.69
N ASP A 47 -0.22 38.90 13.52
CA ASP A 47 -1.16 37.82 13.22
C ASP A 47 -2.03 37.49 14.43
N ARG A 48 -3.29 37.13 14.16
CA ARG A 48 -4.24 36.82 15.22
C ARG A 48 -3.87 35.49 15.88
N LEU A 49 -3.75 35.50 17.21
CA LEU A 49 -3.48 34.31 18.02
C LEU A 49 -4.78 33.70 18.58
N GLY A 50 -4.72 32.43 19.01
CA GLY A 50 -5.82 31.75 19.73
C GLY A 50 -6.60 30.69 18.93
N LYS A 51 -5.92 29.94 18.05
CA LYS A 51 -6.51 28.75 17.42
C LYS A 51 -6.47 27.57 18.39
N ILE A 52 -7.57 26.85 18.53
CA ILE A 52 -7.68 25.64 19.36
C ILE A 52 -7.32 24.42 18.50
N SER A 53 -6.55 23.49 19.06
CA SER A 53 -6.33 22.16 18.50
C SER A 53 -7.34 21.20 19.10
N ASP A 54 -8.14 20.55 18.26
CA ASP A 54 -9.14 19.56 18.67
C ASP A 54 -8.98 18.29 17.84
N TRP A 55 -8.81 17.16 18.52
CA TRP A 55 -8.63 15.83 17.94
C TRP A 55 -9.97 15.12 17.64
N THR A 56 -11.11 15.68 18.08
CA THR A 56 -12.45 15.06 17.96
C THR A 56 -13.22 15.43 16.69
N MET A 57 -12.53 15.99 15.68
CA MET A 57 -13.03 16.26 14.31
C MET A 57 -14.22 17.24 14.16
N VAL A 58 -14.67 17.91 15.22
CA VAL A 58 -15.71 18.95 15.12
C VAL A 58 -15.08 20.31 14.81
N GLN A 59 -14.52 20.47 13.61
CA GLN A 59 -13.91 21.74 13.20
C GLN A 59 -14.91 22.68 12.48
N ASP A 60 -15.18 23.83 13.09
CA ASP A 60 -15.97 24.90 12.49
C ASP A 60 -15.15 25.66 11.42
N LYS A 61 -15.37 25.33 10.14
CA LYS A 61 -14.67 25.92 8.97
C LYS A 61 -14.76 27.45 8.88
N LYS A 62 -15.68 28.07 9.62
CA LYS A 62 -15.92 29.52 9.64
C LYS A 62 -14.77 30.33 10.27
N TYR A 63 -13.95 29.73 11.13
CA TYR A 63 -12.89 30.43 11.86
C TYR A 63 -11.46 30.08 11.39
N GLN A 64 -11.31 29.03 10.59
CA GLN A 64 -10.00 28.53 10.15
C GLN A 64 -9.18 29.58 9.36
N ASN A 65 -9.86 30.38 8.53
CA ASN A 65 -9.20 31.41 7.72
C ASN A 65 -8.73 32.64 8.53
N LYS A 66 -9.16 32.80 9.79
CA LYS A 66 -8.80 33.97 10.61
C LYS A 66 -7.43 33.86 11.28
N TYR A 67 -6.88 32.64 11.33
CA TYR A 67 -5.62 32.32 11.98
C TYR A 67 -4.56 31.83 10.98
N ALA A 68 -4.84 31.94 9.68
CA ALA A 68 -3.86 31.67 8.65
C ALA A 68 -2.86 32.83 8.60
N SER A 69 -1.57 32.52 8.73
CA SER A 69 -0.51 33.50 8.51
C SER A 69 -0.54 33.96 7.04
N GLN A 70 -0.48 35.27 6.84
CA GLN A 70 -0.44 35.87 5.50
C GLN A 70 0.98 35.85 4.90
N PHE A 71 2.01 35.69 5.74
CA PHE A 71 3.41 35.74 5.33
C PHE A 71 4.24 34.71 6.10
N GLY A 72 4.89 33.80 5.36
CA GLY A 72 5.82 32.84 5.95
C GLY A 72 5.19 31.52 6.39
N ALA A 73 4.60 30.77 5.45
CA ALA A 73 4.22 29.38 5.70
C ALA A 73 5.47 28.49 5.73
N GLY A 74 6.02 28.27 6.93
CA GLY A 74 7.12 27.33 7.18
C GLY A 74 6.67 26.16 8.06
N SER A 75 7.26 24.99 7.87
CA SER A 75 7.00 23.78 8.66
C SER A 75 8.24 23.28 9.40
N LEU A 76 9.24 24.14 9.62
CA LEU A 76 10.49 23.73 10.29
C LEU A 76 10.27 23.36 11.76
N TYR A 77 9.28 23.99 12.41
CA TYR A 77 8.85 23.68 13.78
C TYR A 77 7.59 22.81 13.82
N ALA A 78 7.28 22.08 12.75
CA ALA A 78 6.13 21.19 12.71
C ALA A 78 6.54 19.78 13.15
N TYR A 79 5.78 19.22 14.09
CA TYR A 79 5.82 17.79 14.38
C TYR A 79 4.86 17.08 13.41
N VAL A 80 5.38 16.11 12.67
CA VAL A 80 4.57 15.18 11.87
C VAL A 80 4.51 13.89 12.66
N HIS A 81 3.30 13.49 13.02
CA HIS A 81 3.08 12.19 13.63
C HIS A 81 2.91 11.17 12.51
N ASP A 82 3.93 10.33 12.32
CA ASP A 82 3.99 9.36 11.22
C ASP A 82 3.26 8.05 11.54
N GLU A 83 2.83 7.85 12.78
CA GLU A 83 2.15 6.64 13.24
C GLU A 83 0.62 6.83 13.32
N ASP A 84 -0.12 5.86 12.80
CA ASP A 84 -1.58 5.81 12.93
C ASP A 84 -1.98 5.36 14.35
N GLU A 85 -2.20 6.31 15.28
CA GLU A 85 -2.63 6.02 16.66
C GLU A 85 -3.96 5.21 16.73
N ASN A 86 -4.74 5.21 15.66
CA ASN A 86 -5.97 4.40 15.55
C ASN A 86 -5.71 2.88 15.51
N SER A 87 -4.45 2.46 15.36
CA SER A 87 -4.04 1.05 15.42
C SER A 87 -3.89 0.51 16.84
N PHE A 88 -3.75 1.37 17.85
CA PHE A 88 -3.61 0.95 19.24
C PHE A 88 -4.97 0.77 19.91
N HIS A 89 -5.21 -0.43 20.42
CA HIS A 89 -6.36 -0.71 21.28
C HIS A 89 -5.91 -0.73 22.74
N LEU A 90 -6.60 0.03 23.61
CA LEU A 90 -6.42 -0.07 25.05
C LEU A 90 -6.94 -1.43 25.52
N VAL A 91 -6.06 -2.27 26.05
CA VAL A 91 -6.43 -3.58 26.59
C VAL A 91 -7.14 -3.38 27.92
N ASP A 92 -8.47 -3.45 27.92
CA ASP A 92 -9.25 -3.49 29.16
C ASP A 92 -9.26 -4.91 29.74
N THR A 93 -8.87 -5.03 31.02
CA THR A 93 -8.87 -6.31 31.77
C THR A 93 -10.22 -6.58 32.44
N LYS A 94 -11.20 -5.69 32.30
CA LYS A 94 -12.55 -5.85 32.86
C LYS A 94 -13.56 -6.21 31.78
N ARG A 95 -14.45 -7.15 32.10
CA ARG A 95 -15.53 -7.61 31.20
C ARG A 95 -16.60 -6.52 31.04
N ASP A 96 -16.82 -6.06 29.82
CA ASP A 96 -17.93 -5.18 29.46
C ASP A 96 -19.31 -5.82 29.72
N GLN A 97 -20.16 -5.12 30.50
CA GLN A 97 -21.59 -5.41 30.57
C GLN A 97 -22.30 -4.77 29.38
N LYS A 98 -22.89 -5.60 28.50
CA LYS A 98 -23.73 -5.11 27.40
C LYS A 98 -25.07 -4.57 27.93
N PRO A 99 -25.48 -3.34 27.59
CA PRO A 99 -26.81 -2.84 27.93
C PRO A 99 -27.89 -3.48 27.03
N PRO A 100 -29.13 -3.64 27.53
CA PRO A 100 -30.19 -4.36 26.84
C PRO A 100 -30.75 -3.60 25.63
N TYR A 101 -30.94 -4.34 24.55
CA TYR A 101 -31.50 -3.95 23.26
C TYR A 101 -32.90 -3.31 23.41
N GLN A 102 -33.06 -2.03 23.07
CA GLN A 102 -34.37 -1.38 22.99
C GLN A 102 -34.81 -1.20 21.53
N ARG A 103 -35.92 -1.86 21.22
CA ARG A 103 -36.58 -1.96 19.91
C ARG A 103 -37.43 -0.70 19.66
N GLY A 104 -37.25 -0.06 18.51
CA GLY A 104 -38.31 0.65 17.78
C GLY A 104 -38.32 2.18 17.84
N ARG A 105 -38.27 2.81 16.66
CA ARG A 105 -39.44 3.44 16.01
C ARG A 105 -39.00 4.19 14.76
N ALA A 106 -39.39 3.66 13.60
CA ALA A 106 -39.54 4.44 12.39
C ALA A 106 -40.64 5.49 12.60
N ARG A 107 -40.36 6.75 12.27
CA ARG A 107 -41.39 7.79 12.14
C ARG A 107 -41.15 8.52 10.83
N GLY A 108 -42.01 8.23 9.86
CA GLY A 108 -42.08 8.97 8.61
C GLY A 108 -42.66 10.37 8.83
N GLN A 109 -42.32 11.27 7.92
CA GLN A 109 -43.08 12.49 7.69
C GLN A 109 -43.14 12.80 6.20
N ARG A 110 -44.29 12.46 5.60
CA ARG A 110 -44.82 13.12 4.41
C ARG A 110 -45.41 14.48 4.85
N GLY A 111 -45.21 15.51 4.05
CA GLY A 111 -45.97 16.76 4.18
C GLY A 111 -45.64 17.82 3.13
N ARG A 112 -46.51 17.92 2.11
CA ARG A 112 -47.02 19.12 1.39
C ARG A 112 -45.99 20.20 0.97
N GLY A 113 -45.86 20.61 -0.30
CA GLY A 113 -46.89 20.91 -1.29
C GLY A 113 -47.17 22.42 -1.35
N ALA A 114 -46.62 23.12 -2.35
CA ALA A 114 -47.09 24.46 -2.76
C ALA A 114 -46.76 24.73 -4.25
N ARG A 115 -47.85 24.98 -5.01
CA ARG A 115 -47.95 25.55 -6.37
C ARG A 115 -47.30 26.95 -6.40
N GLY A 116 -46.83 27.55 -7.49
CA GLY A 116 -46.90 27.30 -8.92
C GLY A 116 -46.74 28.66 -9.63
N ALA A 117 -46.21 28.69 -10.86
CA ALA A 117 -46.48 29.73 -11.86
C ALA A 117 -45.86 29.35 -13.23
N ARG A 118 -46.74 29.20 -14.23
CA ARG A 118 -46.47 29.25 -15.68
C ARG A 118 -46.34 30.76 -16.05
N THR A 119 -45.67 31.27 -17.06
CA THR A 119 -45.53 30.99 -18.53
C THR A 119 -44.65 32.15 -19.11
N PRO A 120 -44.46 32.37 -20.44
CA PRO A 120 -44.10 31.53 -21.60
C PRO A 120 -42.78 31.97 -22.27
N GLY A 121 -42.30 31.17 -23.24
CA GLY A 121 -41.09 31.44 -24.03
C GLY A 121 -41.23 32.48 -25.14
N GLY A 122 -40.12 32.70 -25.87
CA GLY A 122 -40.09 33.52 -27.08
C GLY A 122 -38.67 33.91 -27.49
N MET A 123 -38.12 33.20 -28.46
CA MET A 123 -36.79 33.30 -29.04
C MET A 123 -36.74 34.37 -30.15
N THR A 124 -35.57 35.00 -30.33
CA THR A 124 -35.01 35.76 -31.50
C THR A 124 -34.20 36.94 -30.94
N THR A 125 -32.98 37.31 -31.35
CA THR A 125 -32.29 37.25 -32.64
C THR A 125 -30.77 37.09 -32.46
N LEU A 126 -30.12 36.56 -33.49
CA LEU A 126 -28.67 36.51 -33.69
C LEU A 126 -28.05 37.92 -33.80
N SER A 127 -26.92 38.17 -33.12
CA SER A 127 -25.76 38.85 -33.72
C SER A 127 -24.53 38.82 -32.79
N LYS A 128 -23.34 38.78 -33.42
CA LYS A 128 -21.98 38.94 -32.86
C LYS A 128 -21.38 37.79 -32.03
N GLN A 129 -21.09 36.77 -32.82
CA GLN A 129 -19.84 36.01 -32.85
C GLN A 129 -18.58 36.81 -32.45
N GLN A 130 -17.66 36.08 -31.82
CA GLN A 130 -16.19 36.22 -31.86
C GLN A 130 -15.52 37.34 -31.03
N ARG A 131 -15.34 37.06 -29.74
CA ARG A 131 -14.03 37.09 -29.02
C ARG A 131 -14.32 36.90 -27.52
N ASP A 132 -14.04 35.71 -27.00
CA ASP A 132 -13.80 35.37 -25.58
C ASP A 132 -14.24 33.95 -25.24
N ARG A 133 -13.73 32.99 -26.02
CA ARG A 133 -13.90 31.56 -25.72
C ARG A 133 -12.57 30.83 -25.76
N LYS A 134 -11.55 31.38 -25.09
CA LYS A 134 -10.26 30.72 -24.87
C LYS A 134 -9.62 31.13 -23.54
N LEU A 135 -10.34 30.99 -22.42
CA LEU A 135 -9.70 31.02 -21.08
C LEU A 135 -10.58 30.45 -19.96
N GLY A 136 -11.43 29.47 -20.28
CA GLY A 136 -12.30 28.84 -19.29
C GLY A 136 -12.62 27.42 -19.67
N LYS A 137 -11.64 26.51 -19.52
CA LYS A 137 -11.79 25.04 -19.45
C LYS A 137 -10.41 24.37 -19.45
N ARG A 138 -9.66 24.51 -18.34
CA ARG A 138 -8.47 23.67 -18.11
C ARG A 138 -8.13 23.44 -16.62
N TRP A 139 -9.13 23.57 -15.74
CA TRP A 139 -8.97 23.36 -14.29
C TRP A 139 -9.65 22.08 -13.75
N GLY A 140 -10.18 21.22 -14.63
CA GLY A 140 -10.84 19.96 -14.25
C GLY A 140 -10.14 18.68 -14.74
N GLN A 141 -8.94 18.79 -15.32
CA GLN A 141 -8.14 17.66 -15.80
C GLN A 141 -6.70 17.69 -15.25
N ARG A 142 -6.51 18.18 -14.02
CA ARG A 142 -5.46 17.57 -13.22
C ARG A 142 -6.03 16.23 -12.81
N GLY A 143 -5.56 15.15 -13.45
CA GLY A 143 -5.79 13.80 -12.94
C GLY A 143 -5.55 13.82 -11.44
N ALA A 144 -6.36 13.08 -10.69
CA ALA A 144 -6.19 12.95 -9.26
C ALA A 144 -4.69 12.74 -8.98
N PRO A 145 -4.09 13.46 -8.00
CA PRO A 145 -2.69 13.25 -7.66
C PRO A 145 -2.51 11.75 -7.48
N MET A 146 -1.55 11.15 -8.20
CA MET A 146 -1.21 9.74 -8.03
C MET A 146 -0.93 9.56 -6.54
N LYS A 147 -1.85 8.88 -5.85
CA LYS A 147 -1.64 8.51 -4.45
C LYS A 147 -0.37 7.66 -4.43
N ILE A 148 0.58 8.08 -3.60
CA ILE A 148 1.82 7.33 -3.38
C ILE A 148 1.39 5.99 -2.82
N ARG A 149 1.78 4.92 -3.50
CA ARG A 149 1.56 3.54 -3.05
C ARG A 149 2.79 3.09 -2.27
N ASP A 150 2.56 2.18 -1.34
CA ASP A 150 3.60 1.61 -0.51
C ASP A 150 4.34 0.49 -1.23
N ALA A 151 5.66 0.42 -0.99
CA ALA A 151 6.50 -0.66 -1.47
C ALA A 151 6.24 -1.92 -0.67
N SER A 152 6.32 -3.09 -1.30
CA SER A 152 6.17 -4.38 -0.61
C SER A 152 7.31 -4.66 0.36
N VAL A 153 8.47 -4.04 0.14
CA VAL A 153 9.64 -4.09 1.01
C VAL A 153 10.37 -2.76 1.04
N THR A 154 10.87 -2.38 2.22
CA THR A 154 11.70 -1.20 2.39
C THR A 154 13.08 -1.44 1.79
N VAL A 155 13.40 -0.72 0.71
CA VAL A 155 14.72 -0.78 0.07
C VAL A 155 15.77 -0.23 1.03
N ARG A 156 16.73 -1.06 1.44
CA ARG A 156 17.83 -0.65 2.30
C ARG A 156 18.96 0.00 1.48
N PRO A 157 19.74 0.94 2.05
CA PRO A 157 20.88 1.56 1.36
C PRO A 157 21.99 0.58 0.96
N THR A 158 22.04 -0.59 1.60
CA THR A 158 23.02 -1.64 1.32
C THR A 158 22.68 -2.46 0.07
N TRP A 159 21.47 -2.34 -0.47
CA TRP A 159 21.05 -3.09 -1.64
C TRP A 159 21.61 -2.47 -2.92
N VAL A 160 22.18 -3.30 -3.78
CA VAL A 160 22.76 -2.85 -5.04
C VAL A 160 21.80 -3.16 -6.18
N THR A 161 21.40 -2.13 -6.93
CA THR A 161 20.57 -2.32 -8.13
C THR A 161 21.39 -2.96 -9.23
N ILE A 162 20.96 -4.13 -9.70
CA ILE A 162 21.58 -4.84 -10.84
C ILE A 162 21.00 -4.32 -12.15
N GLU A 163 19.67 -4.34 -12.25
CA GLU A 163 18.99 -4.00 -13.50
C GLU A 163 17.57 -3.46 -13.26
N ASP A 164 17.25 -2.38 -14.00
CA ASP A 164 15.91 -1.81 -14.09
C ASP A 164 15.26 -2.23 -15.41
N MET A 165 14.06 -2.80 -15.34
CA MET A 165 13.30 -3.28 -16.50
C MET A 165 11.94 -2.59 -16.52
N ASP A 166 11.74 -1.69 -17.48
CA ASP A 166 10.47 -1.00 -17.69
C ASP A 166 9.46 -1.87 -18.45
N PHE A 167 8.17 -1.64 -18.20
CA PHE A 167 7.11 -2.45 -18.81
C PHE A 167 7.10 -2.41 -20.35
N PRO A 168 7.40 -1.27 -21.03
CA PRO A 168 7.50 -1.24 -22.48
C PRO A 168 8.59 -2.16 -23.06
N ARG A 169 9.71 -2.35 -22.35
CA ARG A 169 10.75 -3.32 -22.75
C ARG A 169 10.24 -4.74 -22.56
N LEU A 170 9.64 -5.05 -21.40
CA LEU A 170 9.13 -6.38 -21.07
C LEU A 170 7.99 -6.83 -22.00
N ALA A 171 7.13 -5.91 -22.40
CA ALA A 171 6.01 -6.18 -23.32
C ALA A 171 6.45 -6.57 -24.74
N LYS A 172 7.70 -6.29 -25.12
CA LYS A 172 8.26 -6.65 -26.44
C LYS A 172 8.98 -8.00 -26.45
N LEU A 173 9.23 -8.59 -25.28
CA LEU A 173 9.90 -9.87 -25.18
C LEU A 173 9.00 -10.97 -25.75
N SER A 174 9.60 -11.99 -26.34
CA SER A 174 8.88 -13.13 -26.90
C SER A 174 9.81 -14.34 -26.94
N LEU A 175 9.30 -15.49 -26.50
CA LEU A 175 9.97 -16.78 -26.59
C LEU A 175 8.98 -17.84 -27.11
N PRO A 176 8.87 -18.00 -28.44
CA PRO A 176 8.01 -19.02 -29.03
C PRO A 176 8.66 -20.41 -28.96
N GLY A 177 7.86 -21.46 -29.20
CA GLY A 177 8.35 -22.82 -29.37
C GLY A 177 8.69 -23.55 -28.06
N ILE A 178 8.08 -23.15 -26.95
CA ILE A 178 8.21 -23.86 -25.67
C ILE A 178 7.45 -25.17 -25.73
N LYS A 179 8.12 -26.24 -25.29
CA LYS A 179 7.57 -27.59 -25.22
C LYS A 179 6.54 -27.71 -24.10
N GLU A 180 5.64 -28.67 -24.23
CA GLU A 180 4.75 -29.05 -23.13
C GLU A 180 5.57 -29.58 -21.94
N GLY A 181 5.08 -29.33 -20.73
CA GLY A 181 5.71 -29.82 -19.51
C GLY A 181 5.63 -31.34 -19.42
N GLU A 182 6.67 -31.96 -18.87
CA GLU A 182 6.71 -33.39 -18.58
C GLU A 182 6.46 -33.62 -17.09
N ASP A 183 5.52 -34.52 -16.78
CA ASP A 183 5.19 -34.87 -15.41
C ASP A 183 6.27 -35.78 -14.80
N ILE A 184 7.03 -35.25 -13.83
CA ILE A 184 8.08 -36.01 -13.14
C ILE A 184 7.50 -36.74 -11.91
N VAL A 185 6.68 -36.02 -11.12
CA VAL A 185 6.07 -36.55 -9.89
C VAL A 185 4.67 -35.96 -9.74
N CYS A 186 3.68 -36.82 -9.56
CA CYS A 186 2.31 -36.44 -9.22
C CYS A 186 2.03 -36.76 -7.74
N CYS A 187 1.67 -35.75 -6.95
CA CYS A 187 1.40 -35.89 -5.52
C CYS A 187 0.00 -35.37 -5.17
N GLY A 188 -0.57 -35.88 -4.08
CA GLY A 188 -1.84 -35.41 -3.53
C GLY A 188 -3.07 -36.17 -4.05
N THR A 189 -4.25 -35.71 -3.66
CA THR A 189 -5.55 -36.28 -4.01
C THR A 189 -6.53 -35.17 -4.35
N LEU A 190 -7.36 -35.38 -5.38
CA LEU A 190 -8.35 -34.41 -5.83
C LEU A 190 -9.77 -34.95 -5.58
N GLU A 191 -10.66 -34.06 -5.13
CA GLU A 191 -12.09 -34.34 -5.03
C GLU A 191 -12.79 -34.12 -6.38
N TYR A 192 -13.94 -34.77 -6.58
CA TYR A 192 -14.77 -34.53 -7.76
C TYR A 192 -15.54 -33.22 -7.65
N TYR A 193 -15.61 -32.49 -8.76
CA TYR A 193 -16.43 -31.29 -8.87
C TYR A 193 -17.93 -31.62 -8.86
N ASP A 194 -18.70 -30.92 -8.01
CA ASP A 194 -20.16 -31.02 -7.98
C ASP A 194 -20.80 -30.18 -9.10
N LYS A 195 -21.26 -30.86 -10.14
CA LYS A 195 -21.95 -30.25 -11.29
C LYS A 195 -23.28 -29.56 -10.94
N ALA A 196 -23.82 -29.74 -9.73
CA ALA A 196 -24.99 -28.98 -9.31
C ALA A 196 -24.72 -27.47 -9.19
N TYR A 197 -23.46 -27.06 -9.05
CA TYR A 197 -23.07 -25.64 -9.02
C TYR A 197 -23.24 -24.93 -10.37
N ASP A 198 -23.21 -25.67 -11.48
CA ASP A 198 -23.40 -25.10 -12.84
C ASP A 198 -24.83 -24.58 -13.08
N ARG A 199 -25.79 -24.99 -12.23
CA ARG A 199 -27.18 -24.54 -12.29
C ARG A 199 -27.48 -23.32 -11.42
N VAL A 200 -26.52 -22.88 -10.61
CA VAL A 200 -26.65 -21.69 -9.75
C VAL A 200 -26.69 -20.45 -10.64
N ASN A 201 -27.61 -19.55 -10.36
CA ASN A 201 -27.77 -18.30 -11.10
C ASN A 201 -28.27 -17.19 -10.17
N VAL A 202 -28.33 -15.95 -10.66
CA VAL A 202 -28.74 -14.77 -9.88
C VAL A 202 -30.14 -14.85 -9.25
N LYS A 203 -31.03 -15.74 -9.73
CA LYS A 203 -32.36 -15.97 -9.12
C LYS A 203 -32.35 -17.15 -8.14
N HIS A 204 -31.42 -18.09 -8.32
CA HIS A 204 -31.26 -19.29 -7.53
C HIS A 204 -29.83 -19.32 -6.99
N GLU A 205 -29.53 -18.36 -6.13
CA GLU A 205 -28.25 -18.23 -5.46
C GLU A 205 -28.06 -19.34 -4.42
N LYS A 206 -26.80 -19.69 -4.14
CA LYS A 206 -26.45 -20.60 -3.04
C LYS A 206 -25.64 -19.84 -2.00
N PRO A 207 -25.98 -19.94 -0.70
CA PRO A 207 -25.15 -19.36 0.34
C PRO A 207 -23.78 -20.05 0.35
N LEU A 208 -22.72 -19.25 0.49
CA LEU A 208 -21.37 -19.79 0.67
C LEU A 208 -21.31 -20.57 1.99
N GLN A 209 -20.64 -21.73 2.04
CA GLN A 209 -20.58 -22.60 3.23
C GLN A 209 -19.22 -22.66 3.90
N ARG A 210 -19.22 -22.84 5.24
CA ARG A 210 -18.00 -23.00 6.04
C ARG A 210 -17.33 -24.31 5.78
N ILE A 211 -16.17 -24.25 5.15
CA ILE A 211 -15.32 -25.42 4.92
C ILE A 211 -13.98 -25.12 5.58
N ASP A 212 -13.78 -25.70 6.76
CA ASP A 212 -12.51 -25.60 7.47
C ASP A 212 -11.52 -26.59 6.82
N ARG A 213 -10.58 -26.07 6.03
CA ARG A 213 -9.54 -26.84 5.34
C ARG A 213 -8.20 -26.16 5.55
N ILE A 214 -7.16 -26.99 5.70
CA ILE A 214 -5.79 -26.52 5.83
C ILE A 214 -5.27 -26.22 4.43
N PHE A 215 -4.86 -24.98 4.19
CA PHE A 215 -4.18 -24.56 2.97
C PHE A 215 -2.68 -24.49 3.21
N HIS A 216 -1.92 -25.20 2.38
CA HIS A 216 -0.46 -25.23 2.48
C HIS A 216 0.15 -24.19 1.54
N THR A 217 0.78 -23.16 2.10
CA THR A 217 1.50 -22.12 1.36
C THR A 217 3.02 -22.30 1.45
N VAL A 218 3.49 -23.53 1.22
CA VAL A 218 4.90 -23.92 1.34
C VAL A 218 5.74 -23.23 0.27
N THR A 219 6.89 -22.70 0.66
CA THR A 219 7.92 -22.04 -0.16
C THR A 219 8.62 -23.05 -1.09
N THR A 220 9.44 -22.57 -2.03
CA THR A 220 10.18 -23.50 -2.91
C THR A 220 11.31 -24.17 -2.15
N THR A 221 11.97 -23.43 -1.27
CA THR A 221 13.05 -23.93 -0.43
C THR A 221 12.55 -24.89 0.63
N ASP A 222 11.33 -24.76 1.19
CA ASP A 222 10.81 -25.70 2.20
C ASP A 222 10.11 -26.94 1.63
N ASP A 223 9.91 -27.01 0.31
CA ASP A 223 9.29 -28.18 -0.30
C ASP A 223 10.26 -29.38 -0.30
N PRO A 224 9.93 -30.51 0.36
CA PRO A 224 10.80 -31.67 0.45
C PRO A 224 10.96 -32.42 -0.88
N VAL A 225 9.97 -32.35 -1.77
CA VAL A 225 10.03 -32.94 -3.12
C VAL A 225 10.99 -32.13 -3.98
N ILE A 226 10.92 -30.81 -3.95
CA ILE A 226 11.85 -29.92 -4.66
C ILE A 226 13.27 -30.11 -4.11
N ARG A 227 13.47 -30.19 -2.78
CA ARG A 227 14.77 -30.49 -2.17
C ARG A 227 15.37 -31.83 -2.63
N ARG A 228 14.52 -32.82 -2.88
CA ARG A 228 14.95 -34.12 -3.41
C ARG A 228 15.30 -34.03 -4.89
N LEU A 229 14.44 -33.41 -5.70
CA LEU A 229 14.65 -33.22 -7.15
C LEU A 229 15.86 -32.34 -7.43
N SER A 230 16.13 -31.38 -6.55
CA SER A 230 17.27 -30.47 -6.71
C SER A 230 18.61 -31.18 -6.69
N LYS A 231 18.71 -32.39 -6.13
CA LYS A 231 19.93 -33.20 -6.14
C LYS A 231 20.15 -33.94 -7.46
N THR A 232 19.09 -34.19 -8.23
CA THR A 232 19.14 -35.07 -9.41
C THR A 232 19.00 -34.32 -10.73
N THR A 233 18.09 -33.36 -10.83
CA THR A 233 17.61 -32.84 -12.11
C THR A 233 17.12 -31.41 -12.02
N GLY A 234 17.51 -30.56 -12.97
CA GLY A 234 17.01 -29.20 -13.12
C GLY A 234 18.01 -28.13 -12.66
N THR A 235 17.82 -26.92 -13.18
CA THR A 235 18.61 -25.73 -12.84
C THR A 235 17.78 -24.61 -12.26
N VAL A 236 16.47 -24.58 -12.51
CA VAL A 236 15.57 -23.54 -11.98
C VAL A 236 14.41 -24.22 -11.28
N TYR A 237 14.19 -23.89 -10.01
CA TYR A 237 13.15 -24.45 -9.16
C TYR A 237 12.25 -23.32 -8.66
N ARG A 238 10.94 -23.51 -8.77
CA ARG A 238 9.94 -22.49 -8.42
C ARG A 238 8.54 -23.09 -8.36
N TRP A 239 7.63 -22.41 -7.66
CA TRP A 239 6.20 -22.65 -7.72
C TRP A 239 5.50 -21.87 -8.85
N LEU A 240 4.38 -22.40 -9.33
CA LEU A 240 3.53 -21.77 -10.35
C LEU A 240 3.09 -20.34 -9.98
N ARG A 241 2.89 -20.05 -8.68
CA ARG A 241 2.49 -18.72 -8.21
C ARG A 241 3.55 -17.64 -8.47
N TYR A 242 4.83 -17.99 -8.34
CA TYR A 242 5.94 -17.07 -8.63
C TYR A 242 6.05 -16.82 -10.14
N ASP A 243 5.90 -17.88 -10.94
CA ASP A 243 5.85 -17.77 -12.40
C ASP A 243 4.71 -16.87 -12.86
N ARG A 244 3.50 -17.07 -12.32
CA ARG A 244 2.35 -16.23 -12.68
C ARG A 244 2.63 -14.75 -12.41
N CYS A 245 3.22 -14.44 -11.26
CA CYS A 245 3.55 -13.07 -10.87
C CYS A 245 4.56 -12.43 -11.85
N ILE A 246 5.65 -13.16 -12.17
CA ILE A 246 6.69 -12.70 -13.10
C ILE A 246 6.16 -12.59 -14.54
N MET A 247 5.51 -13.63 -15.05
CA MET A 247 4.98 -13.70 -16.41
C MET A 247 3.95 -12.60 -16.69
N CYS A 248 3.18 -12.21 -15.68
CA CYS A 248 2.13 -11.19 -15.79
C CYS A 248 2.54 -9.84 -15.17
N CYS A 249 3.83 -9.61 -14.91
CA CYS A 249 4.33 -8.42 -14.21
C CYS A 249 3.92 -7.10 -14.88
N THR A 250 3.79 -7.07 -16.20
CA THR A 250 3.42 -5.88 -16.99
C THR A 250 2.00 -5.38 -16.73
N ARG A 251 1.17 -6.17 -16.05
CA ARG A 251 -0.20 -5.82 -15.65
C ARG A 251 -0.31 -5.38 -14.19
N SER A 252 0.75 -5.57 -13.41
CA SER A 252 0.77 -5.29 -11.98
C SER A 252 0.84 -3.79 -11.71
N ASN A 253 0.10 -3.34 -10.69
CA ASN A 253 0.06 -1.97 -10.20
C ASN A 253 0.54 -1.90 -8.73
N TYR A 254 0.15 -2.85 -7.88
CA TYR A 254 0.65 -2.92 -6.51
C TYR A 254 2.06 -3.51 -6.47
N SER A 255 2.87 -3.08 -5.51
CA SER A 255 4.22 -3.59 -5.33
C SER A 255 4.17 -5.04 -4.86
N TRP A 256 5.09 -5.85 -5.38
CA TRP A 256 5.34 -7.22 -4.97
C TRP A 256 6.83 -7.49 -5.09
N ASP A 257 7.31 -8.47 -4.35
CA ASP A 257 8.71 -8.90 -4.38
C ASP A 257 8.82 -10.43 -4.35
N ILE A 258 9.89 -10.93 -4.97
CA ILE A 258 10.25 -12.36 -5.01
C ILE A 258 11.75 -12.44 -4.72
N VAL A 259 12.11 -13.33 -3.80
CA VAL A 259 13.50 -13.63 -3.47
C VAL A 259 14.03 -14.66 -4.47
N ILE A 260 15.26 -14.48 -4.93
CA ILE A 260 15.93 -15.40 -5.83
C ILE A 260 17.25 -15.79 -5.18
N GLU A 261 17.41 -17.06 -4.87
CA GLU A 261 18.65 -17.59 -4.32
C GLU A 261 19.40 -18.35 -5.42
N LYS A 262 20.65 -17.92 -5.67
CA LYS A 262 21.54 -18.57 -6.64
C LYS A 262 22.62 -19.36 -5.91
N ILE A 263 22.66 -20.66 -6.17
CA ILE A 263 23.66 -21.60 -5.62
C ILE A 263 24.27 -22.39 -6.79
N GLY A 264 25.50 -22.04 -7.17
CA GLY A 264 26.15 -22.55 -8.37
C GLY A 264 25.31 -22.28 -9.63
N ASP A 265 24.99 -23.34 -10.37
CA ASP A 265 24.15 -23.28 -11.58
C ASP A 265 22.65 -23.47 -11.29
N LYS A 266 22.24 -23.31 -10.03
CA LYS A 266 20.85 -23.50 -9.59
C LYS A 266 20.24 -22.20 -9.10
N LEU A 267 19.01 -21.95 -9.53
CA LEU A 267 18.17 -20.84 -9.08
C LEU A 267 16.95 -21.38 -8.35
N PHE A 268 16.71 -20.83 -7.16
CA PHE A 268 15.50 -21.06 -6.38
C PHE A 268 14.75 -19.73 -6.30
N LEU A 269 13.52 -19.70 -6.81
CA LEU A 269 12.64 -18.54 -6.65
C LEU A 269 11.75 -18.79 -5.45
N ASP A 270 11.70 -17.83 -4.53
CA ASP A 270 10.90 -17.93 -3.33
C ASP A 270 10.18 -16.63 -2.93
N LYS A 271 9.22 -16.76 -2.02
CA LYS A 271 8.64 -15.60 -1.33
C LYS A 271 9.35 -15.40 0.00
N ARG A 272 9.28 -14.18 0.51
CA ARG A 272 9.63 -13.92 1.92
C ARG A 272 8.56 -14.48 2.84
N ASP A 273 9.01 -14.94 4.00
CA ASP A 273 8.12 -15.32 5.10
C ASP A 273 7.38 -14.09 5.62
N ASN A 274 6.20 -14.32 6.21
CA ASN A 274 5.36 -13.27 6.81
C ASN A 274 4.95 -12.12 5.87
N THR A 275 4.91 -12.37 4.56
CA THR A 275 4.41 -11.39 3.58
C THR A 275 2.98 -11.65 3.14
N GLU A 276 2.31 -10.58 2.71
CA GLU A 276 0.97 -10.62 2.12
C GLU A 276 0.98 -11.08 0.64
N PHE A 277 2.02 -11.79 0.19
CA PHE A 277 2.20 -12.21 -1.20
C PHE A 277 1.06 -13.10 -1.73
N ASP A 278 0.51 -13.96 -0.88
CA ASP A 278 -0.59 -14.86 -1.26
C ASP A 278 -1.97 -14.16 -1.23
N LEU A 279 -2.04 -12.88 -0.82
CA LEU A 279 -3.29 -12.14 -0.86
C LEU A 279 -3.67 -11.75 -2.29
N LEU A 280 -4.94 -11.95 -2.62
CA LEU A 280 -5.53 -11.56 -3.89
C LEU A 280 -5.87 -10.07 -3.87
N THR A 281 -5.46 -9.36 -4.91
CA THR A 281 -5.76 -7.93 -5.06
C THR A 281 -7.16 -7.72 -5.64
N VAL A 282 -7.86 -6.69 -5.16
CA VAL A 282 -9.22 -6.34 -5.62
C VAL A 282 -9.19 -4.96 -6.27
N ASN A 283 -9.75 -4.85 -7.47
CA ASN A 283 -9.85 -3.58 -8.22
C ASN A 283 -8.52 -2.85 -8.48
N GLU A 284 -7.39 -3.56 -8.44
CA GLU A 284 -6.02 -3.03 -8.58
C GLU A 284 -5.79 -2.16 -9.82
N THR A 285 -6.33 -2.59 -10.97
CA THR A 285 -6.13 -1.94 -12.28
C THR A 285 -7.30 -1.04 -12.69
N SER A 286 -8.20 -0.72 -11.75
CA SER A 286 -9.28 0.24 -11.96
C SER A 286 -8.72 1.65 -12.21
N VAL A 287 -9.50 2.50 -12.90
CA VAL A 287 -9.14 3.93 -13.08
C VAL A 287 -8.95 4.61 -11.73
N GLU A 288 -9.79 4.26 -10.76
CA GLU A 288 -9.70 4.70 -9.37
C GLU A 288 -9.63 3.45 -8.47
N PRO A 289 -8.43 2.98 -8.10
CA PRO A 289 -8.27 1.87 -7.16
C PRO A 289 -8.82 2.23 -5.77
N PRO A 290 -9.21 1.24 -4.95
CA PRO A 290 -9.66 1.48 -3.58
C PRO A 290 -8.65 2.30 -2.79
N ALA A 291 -9.14 3.29 -2.03
CA ALA A 291 -8.30 4.13 -1.20
C ALA A 291 -8.11 3.49 0.17
N ASP A 292 -6.91 3.62 0.73
CA ASP A 292 -6.68 3.24 2.11
C ASP A 292 -7.24 4.32 3.04
N ASP A 293 -8.47 4.10 3.49
CA ASP A 293 -9.13 4.91 4.50
C ASP A 293 -9.01 4.26 5.91
N GLY A 294 -7.94 3.47 6.14
CA GLY A 294 -7.66 2.80 7.41
C GLY A 294 -8.65 1.68 7.72
N ASN A 295 -9.39 1.81 8.84
CA ASN A 295 -10.35 0.80 9.34
C ASN A 295 -11.64 0.68 8.51
N SER A 296 -11.68 1.26 7.30
CA SER A 296 -12.77 1.06 6.36
C SER A 296 -12.86 -0.40 5.94
N ILE A 297 -14.09 -0.91 5.83
CA ILE A 297 -14.34 -2.24 5.24
C ILE A 297 -13.85 -2.33 3.79
N ASN A 298 -13.76 -1.19 3.09
CA ASN A 298 -13.33 -1.10 1.70
C ASN A 298 -11.86 -0.71 1.54
N SER A 299 -11.04 -0.81 2.59
CA SER A 299 -9.60 -0.60 2.44
C SER A 299 -8.99 -1.72 1.57
N PRO A 300 -7.94 -1.44 0.78
CA PRO A 300 -7.31 -2.43 -0.10
C PRO A 300 -6.92 -3.72 0.64
N ARG A 301 -6.39 -3.57 1.86
CA ARG A 301 -5.98 -4.68 2.72
C ARG A 301 -7.17 -5.54 3.17
N ASN A 302 -8.24 -4.92 3.66
CA ASN A 302 -9.43 -5.66 4.11
C ASN A 302 -10.12 -6.38 2.94
N LEU A 303 -10.21 -5.73 1.78
CA LEU A 303 -10.73 -6.35 0.56
C LEU A 303 -9.85 -7.51 0.09
N ALA A 304 -8.53 -7.38 0.17
CA ALA A 304 -7.61 -8.45 -0.21
C ALA A 304 -7.71 -9.65 0.74
N LEU A 305 -7.79 -9.40 2.05
CA LEU A 305 -8.06 -10.41 3.06
C LEU A 305 -9.39 -11.12 2.77
N GLU A 306 -10.47 -10.37 2.57
CA GLU A 306 -11.80 -10.91 2.27
C GLU A 306 -11.85 -11.69 0.96
N ALA A 307 -11.19 -11.22 -0.11
CA ALA A 307 -11.16 -11.91 -1.39
C ALA A 307 -10.35 -13.22 -1.34
N THR A 308 -9.18 -13.19 -0.72
CA THR A 308 -8.34 -14.38 -0.50
C THR A 308 -9.08 -15.40 0.33
N PHE A 309 -9.78 -14.90 1.33
CA PHE A 309 -10.63 -15.67 2.20
C PHE A 309 -11.85 -16.29 1.48
N ILE A 310 -12.52 -15.57 0.59
CA ILE A 310 -13.59 -16.13 -0.24
C ILE A 310 -13.02 -17.19 -1.20
N ASN A 311 -11.80 -16.98 -1.69
CA ASN A 311 -11.11 -17.92 -2.57
C ASN A 311 -10.69 -19.21 -1.84
N HIS A 312 -10.15 -19.12 -0.62
CA HIS A 312 -9.80 -20.28 0.22
C HIS A 312 -11.04 -20.88 0.92
N ASN A 313 -12.09 -20.08 1.11
CA ASN A 313 -13.32 -20.32 1.85
C ASN A 313 -13.20 -20.37 3.39
N PHE A 314 -13.75 -19.31 4.02
CA PHE A 314 -14.56 -19.30 5.26
C PHE A 314 -13.94 -19.04 6.65
N ILE A 315 -14.65 -18.26 7.53
CA ILE A 315 -14.23 -17.38 8.69
C ILE A 315 -14.15 -15.82 8.45
N ARG A 316 -15.26 -15.06 8.49
CA ARG A 316 -15.67 -14.36 9.74
C ARG A 316 -17.17 -14.06 9.80
N ASP A 317 -17.91 -14.14 8.69
CA ASP A 317 -19.36 -13.89 8.66
C ASP A 317 -20.09 -14.81 7.66
N ASN A 318 -20.91 -15.71 8.19
CA ASN A 318 -21.78 -16.66 7.49
C ASN A 318 -23.08 -16.03 6.95
N SER A 319 -23.23 -14.70 7.05
CA SER A 319 -24.48 -14.01 6.69
C SER A 319 -24.40 -13.09 5.45
N ARG A 320 -23.27 -13.00 4.73
CA ARG A 320 -23.08 -11.95 3.69
C ARG A 320 -22.68 -12.36 2.27
N HIS A 321 -22.23 -13.59 2.03
CA HIS A 321 -21.76 -14.01 0.71
C HIS A 321 -22.62 -15.11 0.09
N VAL A 322 -23.00 -14.90 -1.16
CA VAL A 322 -23.81 -15.82 -1.96
C VAL A 322 -23.12 -16.08 -3.29
N ILE A 323 -23.17 -17.32 -3.73
CA ILE A 323 -22.70 -17.74 -5.05
C ILE A 323 -23.81 -17.44 -6.04
N LEU A 324 -23.51 -16.59 -7.02
CA LEU A 324 -24.45 -16.17 -8.04
C LEU A 324 -24.35 -16.97 -9.34
N GLY A 325 -23.28 -17.74 -9.53
CA GLY A 325 -23.09 -18.60 -10.69
C GLY A 325 -21.65 -19.05 -10.84
N THR A 326 -21.43 -20.04 -11.70
CA THR A 326 -20.11 -20.54 -12.09
C THR A 326 -19.93 -20.42 -13.60
N GLN A 327 -18.70 -20.22 -14.04
CA GLN A 327 -18.36 -20.18 -15.46
C GLN A 327 -17.10 -21.00 -15.71
N GLN A 328 -17.11 -21.79 -16.78
CA GLN A 328 -16.01 -22.66 -17.19
C GLN A 328 -15.38 -22.14 -18.48
N PHE A 329 -14.06 -22.14 -18.51
CA PHE A 329 -13.28 -21.77 -19.69
C PHE A 329 -12.17 -22.78 -19.94
N LYS A 330 -11.80 -22.96 -21.21
CA LYS A 330 -10.52 -23.60 -21.54
C LYS A 330 -9.40 -22.57 -21.37
N PRO A 331 -8.27 -22.91 -20.72
CA PRO A 331 -7.20 -21.93 -20.45
C PRO A 331 -6.67 -21.21 -21.68
N HIS A 332 -6.52 -21.92 -22.81
CA HIS A 332 -6.04 -21.32 -24.06
C HIS A 332 -7.01 -20.27 -24.63
N GLU A 333 -8.32 -20.56 -24.60
CA GLU A 333 -9.37 -19.64 -25.04
C GLU A 333 -9.45 -18.42 -24.10
N PHE A 334 -9.34 -18.64 -22.79
CA PHE A 334 -9.38 -17.59 -21.79
C PHE A 334 -8.16 -16.65 -21.89
N ALA A 335 -6.96 -17.20 -22.09
CA ALA A 335 -5.74 -16.42 -22.27
C ALA A 335 -5.89 -15.45 -23.46
N ALA A 336 -6.42 -15.92 -24.60
CA ALA A 336 -6.70 -15.07 -25.75
C ALA A 336 -7.72 -13.97 -25.43
N GLN A 337 -8.81 -14.29 -24.72
CA GLN A 337 -9.84 -13.33 -24.32
C GLN A 337 -9.31 -12.19 -23.43
N ILE A 338 -8.39 -12.51 -22.52
CA ILE A 338 -7.78 -11.50 -21.63
C ILE A 338 -6.54 -10.83 -22.24
N ASN A 339 -6.25 -11.08 -23.53
CA ASN A 339 -5.08 -10.58 -24.25
C ASN A 339 -3.73 -11.00 -23.62
N LEU A 340 -3.64 -12.21 -23.08
CA LEU A 340 -2.42 -12.80 -22.53
C LEU A 340 -1.71 -13.62 -23.61
N SER A 341 -0.52 -13.18 -24.02
CA SER A 341 0.36 -13.94 -24.92
C SER A 341 1.33 -14.80 -24.12
N MET A 342 1.27 -16.13 -24.31
CA MET A 342 2.17 -17.06 -23.65
C MET A 342 3.63 -16.88 -24.11
N ASP A 343 3.85 -16.55 -25.38
CA ASP A 343 5.20 -16.28 -25.89
C ASP A 343 5.84 -15.07 -25.18
N ASN A 344 5.05 -14.03 -24.92
CA ASN A 344 5.53 -12.87 -24.15
C ASN A 344 5.78 -13.22 -22.68
N ALA A 345 4.85 -13.93 -22.04
CA ALA A 345 5.00 -14.39 -20.66
C ALA A 345 6.29 -15.18 -20.45
N TRP A 346 6.56 -16.14 -21.33
CA TRP A 346 7.79 -16.92 -21.30
C TRP A 346 9.04 -16.11 -21.67
N GLY A 347 8.92 -15.14 -22.59
CA GLY A 347 10.01 -14.22 -22.93
C GLY A 347 10.45 -13.37 -21.73
N ILE A 348 9.50 -12.86 -20.96
CA ILE A 348 9.76 -12.10 -19.72
C ILE A 348 10.51 -12.98 -18.71
N LEU A 349 9.97 -14.17 -18.44
CA LEU A 349 10.56 -15.11 -17.50
C LEU A 349 11.98 -15.51 -17.91
N ARG A 350 12.18 -15.82 -19.20
CA ARG A 350 13.51 -16.18 -19.74
C ARG A 350 14.51 -15.05 -19.55
N CYS A 351 14.11 -13.81 -19.83
CA CYS A 351 14.97 -12.65 -19.64
C CYS A 351 15.45 -12.54 -18.20
N ILE A 352 14.56 -12.70 -17.22
CA ILE A 352 14.91 -12.63 -15.78
C ILE A 352 15.86 -13.77 -15.39
N ILE A 353 15.58 -15.00 -15.84
CA ILE A 353 16.45 -16.16 -15.57
C ILE A 353 17.83 -15.96 -16.16
N ASP A 354 17.94 -15.49 -17.40
CA ASP A 354 19.23 -15.25 -18.06
C ASP A 354 20.05 -14.17 -17.37
N ILE A 355 19.40 -13.14 -16.81
CA ILE A 355 20.06 -12.11 -15.99
C ILE A 355 20.58 -12.72 -14.70
N CYS A 356 19.73 -13.47 -13.98
CA CYS A 356 20.08 -14.09 -12.69
C CYS A 356 21.20 -15.14 -12.85
N MET A 357 21.16 -15.95 -13.92
CA MET A 357 22.20 -16.96 -14.20
C MET A 357 23.58 -16.35 -14.46
N LYS A 358 23.67 -15.10 -14.91
CA LYS A 358 24.94 -14.39 -15.12
C LYS A 358 25.52 -13.79 -13.84
N GLN A 359 24.71 -13.71 -12.77
CA GLN A 359 25.17 -13.16 -11.50
C GLN A 359 25.98 -14.19 -10.71
N LYS A 360 26.66 -13.69 -9.67
CA LYS A 360 27.40 -14.53 -8.72
C LYS A 360 26.43 -15.31 -7.83
N ASP A 361 26.95 -16.27 -7.09
CA ASP A 361 26.15 -16.95 -6.08
C ASP A 361 25.83 -15.97 -4.95
N GLY A 362 24.62 -16.07 -4.40
CA GLY A 362 24.09 -15.14 -3.41
C GLY A 362 22.56 -14.99 -3.49
N LYS A 363 22.03 -14.11 -2.63
CA LYS A 363 20.60 -13.77 -2.61
C LYS A 363 20.32 -12.50 -3.43
N TYR A 364 19.21 -12.55 -4.16
CA TYR A 364 18.71 -11.46 -4.99
C TYR A 364 17.24 -11.21 -4.68
N LEU A 365 16.76 -10.02 -5.01
CA LEU A 365 15.36 -9.67 -4.87
C LEU A 365 14.86 -8.95 -6.11
N ILE A 366 13.82 -9.49 -6.73
CA ILE A 366 13.10 -8.79 -7.79
C ILE A 366 11.87 -8.14 -7.19
N MET A 367 11.68 -6.84 -7.45
CA MET A 367 10.58 -6.05 -6.91
C MET A 367 9.92 -5.20 -7.98
N LYS A 368 8.59 -5.15 -7.97
CA LYS A 368 7.82 -4.20 -8.76
C LYS A 368 7.71 -2.87 -8.02
N ASP A 369 8.12 -1.78 -8.68
CA ASP A 369 8.09 -0.44 -8.10
C ASP A 369 6.64 -0.01 -7.82
N PRO A 370 6.29 0.46 -6.61
CA PRO A 370 4.91 0.81 -6.26
C PRO A 370 4.32 1.94 -7.10
N ASN A 371 5.16 2.85 -7.60
CA ASN A 371 4.73 4.11 -8.21
C ASN A 371 5.16 4.24 -9.68
N LYS A 372 6.08 3.40 -10.16
CA LYS A 372 6.56 3.38 -11.55
C LYS A 372 6.25 2.03 -12.24
N PRO A 373 5.95 2.03 -13.54
CA PRO A 373 5.69 0.80 -14.31
C PRO A 373 7.00 0.11 -14.71
N LEU A 374 7.74 -0.36 -13.72
CA LEU A 374 9.00 -1.08 -13.88
C LEU A 374 9.20 -2.10 -12.76
N ILE A 375 10.04 -3.10 -13.02
CA ILE A 375 10.58 -4.01 -12.01
C ILE A 375 12.07 -3.77 -11.88
N ARG A 376 12.61 -3.94 -10.68
CA ARG A 376 14.04 -3.83 -10.37
C ARG A 376 14.56 -5.13 -9.79
N LEU A 377 15.76 -5.51 -10.20
CA LEU A 377 16.51 -6.61 -9.62
C LEU A 377 17.60 -6.04 -8.70
N TYR A 378 17.61 -6.48 -7.46
CA TYR A 378 18.57 -6.09 -6.43
C TYR A 378 19.47 -7.26 -6.05
N ASP A 379 20.75 -6.98 -5.86
CA ASP A 379 21.70 -7.79 -5.10
C ASP A 379 21.55 -7.42 -3.62
N ILE A 380 21.30 -8.41 -2.78
CA ILE A 380 21.03 -8.21 -1.34
C ILE A 380 21.99 -9.05 -0.50
N PRO A 381 22.43 -8.55 0.67
CA PRO A 381 23.21 -9.36 1.60
C PRO A 381 22.46 -10.64 2.01
N ASP A 382 23.19 -11.75 2.20
CA ASP A 382 22.58 -13.05 2.51
C ASP A 382 21.72 -13.02 3.79
N ASN A 383 22.10 -12.21 4.77
CA ASN A 383 21.40 -12.11 6.07
C ASN A 383 20.23 -11.10 6.06
N THR A 384 19.81 -10.60 4.89
CA THR A 384 18.81 -9.51 4.80
C THR A 384 17.46 -9.87 5.43
N PHE A 385 17.07 -11.15 5.37
CA PHE A 385 15.77 -11.64 5.86
C PHE A 385 15.89 -12.65 7.02
N GLU A 386 17.09 -12.87 7.55
CA GLU A 386 17.31 -13.83 8.64
C GLU A 386 17.08 -13.21 10.04
N SER A 387 17.14 -11.87 10.15
CA SER A 387 16.94 -11.17 11.43
C SER A 387 15.50 -11.23 11.94
N ASP A 388 14.51 -11.23 11.05
CA ASP A 388 13.08 -11.32 11.40
C ASP A 388 12.70 -12.68 12.00
N ALA A 389 13.54 -13.71 11.86
CA ALA A 389 13.31 -15.05 12.44
C ALA A 389 13.90 -15.21 13.85
N SER A 390 14.82 -14.32 14.25
CA SER A 390 15.61 -14.50 15.49
C SER A 390 15.00 -13.82 16.72
N GLU A 391 14.07 -12.87 16.55
CA GLU A 391 13.45 -12.14 17.66
C GLU A 391 12.30 -12.90 18.35
N GLU A 392 11.89 -14.07 17.85
CA GLU A 392 10.88 -14.93 18.52
C GLU A 392 11.47 -16.04 19.41
N SER A 393 12.80 -16.15 19.52
CA SER A 393 13.44 -17.17 20.37
C SER A 393 13.68 -16.69 21.82
N GLY A 394 12.60 -16.29 22.49
CA GLY A 394 12.60 -16.14 23.95
C GLY A 394 12.34 -17.51 24.62
N ASP A 395 13.25 -17.94 25.49
CA ASP A 395 13.20 -19.19 26.26
C ASP A 395 11.81 -19.51 26.83
N GLU A 396 11.07 -20.43 26.21
CA GLU A 396 10.01 -21.19 26.87
C GLU A 396 10.49 -22.62 27.17
N PRO A 397 10.23 -23.15 28.38
CA PRO A 397 10.69 -24.48 28.76
C PRO A 397 10.02 -25.55 27.88
N ALA A 398 10.83 -26.48 27.40
CA ALA A 398 10.46 -27.60 26.55
C ALA A 398 9.50 -28.58 27.27
N ASP A 399 8.21 -28.25 27.34
CA ASP A 399 7.11 -29.20 27.59
C ASP A 399 5.71 -28.58 27.34
N THR A 400 5.57 -27.68 26.37
CA THR A 400 4.27 -27.19 25.89
C THR A 400 3.93 -27.77 24.51
N PRO A 401 2.88 -28.60 24.39
CA PRO A 401 2.43 -29.06 23.08
C PRO A 401 1.89 -27.86 22.29
N PHE A 402 2.48 -27.64 21.11
CA PHE A 402 2.09 -26.72 20.03
C PHE A 402 0.73 -26.04 20.24
N ALA A 403 0.74 -24.79 20.70
CA ALA A 403 -0.48 -24.00 20.82
C ALA A 403 -0.98 -23.64 19.40
N PRO A 404 -2.22 -23.99 19.02
CA PRO A 404 -2.77 -23.57 17.73
C PRO A 404 -2.97 -22.05 17.74
N LEU A 405 -2.65 -21.40 16.62
CA LEU A 405 -2.79 -19.95 16.35
C LEU A 405 -4.24 -19.40 16.47
N TYR A 406 -5.19 -20.24 16.91
CA TYR A 406 -6.59 -19.90 17.07
C TYR A 406 -7.11 -20.49 18.39
N SER A 407 -7.54 -19.62 19.30
CA SER A 407 -8.27 -20.02 20.50
C SER A 407 -9.63 -20.60 20.11
N TYR A 408 -9.75 -21.92 20.07
CA TYR A 408 -11.03 -22.61 19.95
C TYR A 408 -11.82 -22.45 21.25
N GLY A 409 -12.82 -21.56 21.23
CA GLY A 409 -13.85 -21.49 22.25
C GLY A 409 -14.63 -22.80 22.30
N ASN A 410 -14.47 -23.53 23.39
CA ASN A 410 -15.11 -24.80 23.65
C ASN A 410 -16.64 -24.61 23.77
N SER A 411 -17.38 -24.81 22.68
CA SER A 411 -18.85 -24.80 22.72
C SER A 411 -19.35 -26.23 22.84
N LYS A 412 -19.99 -26.49 23.98
CA LYS A 412 -20.56 -27.78 24.39
C LYS A 412 -21.40 -28.42 23.28
N ARG A 413 -21.15 -29.71 23.04
CA ARG A 413 -22.10 -30.62 22.39
C ARG A 413 -23.43 -30.60 23.15
N ILE A 414 -24.53 -30.32 22.45
CA ILE A 414 -25.84 -30.90 22.71
C ILE A 414 -26.17 -31.72 21.48
#